data_AF-A0A7C3ICP9-F1
#
_entry.id   AF-A0A7C3ICP9-F1
#
_cell.length_a   1.000
_cell.length_b   1.000
_cell.length_c   1.000
_cell.angle_alpha   90.00
_cell.angle_beta   90.00
_cell.angle_gamma   90.00
#
_symmetry.space_group_name_H-M   'P 1'
#
loop_
_entity.id
_entity.type
_entity.pdbx_description
1 polymer ?
#
loop_
_entity_poly.entity_id
_entity_poly.type
_entity_poly.pdbx_seq_one_letter_code
_entity_poly.pdbx_strand_id
1 'polypeptide(L)'
;MSRYLLVFLVLLTSLAGICDRLPERQWERGAFEPIGGKPYELPAGLELRYITGADSEIPSSLLPLELSVLNNTTRRIPVLMPAGLVFSPNSPEYQYMMLLQQFSFSVPPDQETTVLLPTYCANENLDEPDDESFYEIAIQVWERELNELFELLKDKHLDYEEAVELAQEALFEITDGEGLTDSTRLKLQNLP
;
A
#
# COMPACT_ATOMS: atom_id res chain seq x y z
N MET A 1 68.14 25.18 32.02
CA MET A 1 68.18 23.70 32.07
C MET A 1 66.78 23.17 32.33
N SER A 2 66.24 22.35 31.41
CA SER A 2 65.16 21.35 31.63
C SER A 2 63.77 21.90 32.06
N ARG A 3 62.61 21.57 31.48
CA ARG A 3 62.14 20.30 30.91
C ARG A 3 60.95 20.54 29.95
N TYR A 4 60.85 19.66 28.96
CA TYR A 4 59.67 19.36 28.16
C TYR A 4 58.50 18.84 29.02
N LEU A 5 57.26 19.18 28.68
CA LEU A 5 56.17 18.20 28.72
C LEU A 5 55.09 18.55 27.68
N LEU A 6 54.96 17.64 26.73
CA LEU A 6 53.90 17.52 25.75
C LEU A 6 52.58 17.21 26.46
N VAL A 7 51.49 17.90 26.12
CA VAL A 7 50.13 17.37 26.31
C VAL A 7 49.34 17.66 25.04
N PHE A 8 49.33 16.68 24.14
CA PHE A 8 48.37 16.61 23.04
C PHE A 8 47.08 16.05 23.63
N LEU A 9 46.07 16.89 23.83
CA LEU A 9 44.72 16.44 24.19
C LEU A 9 43.95 16.19 22.89
N VAL A 10 43.85 14.91 22.52
CA VAL A 10 42.96 14.46 21.44
C VAL A 10 41.54 14.52 21.97
N LEU A 11 40.78 15.54 21.57
CA LEU A 11 39.33 15.62 21.78
C LEU A 11 38.63 14.77 20.70
N LEU A 12 38.44 13.49 21.03
CA LEU A 12 37.56 12.56 20.32
C LEU A 12 36.14 12.76 20.85
N THR A 13 35.45 13.81 20.38
CA THR A 13 34.04 14.04 20.68
C THR A 13 33.17 13.21 19.75
N SER A 14 32.77 12.03 20.23
CA SER A 14 31.45 11.41 20.05
C SER A 14 30.65 11.77 18.78
N LEU A 15 30.87 11.01 17.70
CA LEU A 15 29.88 10.81 16.61
C LEU A 15 28.84 9.76 17.04
N ALA A 16 28.15 9.99 18.15
CA ALA A 16 27.14 9.06 18.70
C ALA A 16 25.73 9.66 18.71
N GLY A 17 25.39 10.48 17.72
CA GLY A 17 24.12 11.23 17.70
C GLY A 17 23.39 11.30 16.36
N ILE A 18 23.74 10.46 15.37
CA ILE A 18 23.10 10.47 14.04
C ILE A 18 22.51 9.09 13.68
N CYS A 19 22.13 8.28 14.68
CA CYS A 19 21.50 6.97 14.42
C CYS A 19 20.10 6.78 15.03
N ASP A 20 19.49 7.79 15.65
CA ASP A 20 18.20 7.62 16.35
C ASP A 20 17.03 8.41 15.75
N ARG A 21 17.09 8.73 14.45
CA ARG A 21 15.89 9.15 13.72
C ARG A 21 15.70 8.26 12.52
N LEU A 22 15.36 7.00 12.79
CA LEU A 22 14.46 6.31 11.87
C LEU A 22 13.25 7.24 11.68
N PRO A 23 12.79 7.49 10.44
CA PRO A 23 11.64 8.34 10.23
C PRO A 23 10.49 7.82 11.09
N GLU A 24 9.90 8.73 11.86
CA GLU A 24 8.64 8.57 12.60
C GLU A 24 7.66 7.78 11.71
N ARG A 25 7.13 6.68 12.26
CA ARG A 25 6.28 5.72 11.54
C ARG A 25 5.04 6.47 11.01
N GLN A 26 4.52 6.11 9.84
CA GLN A 26 3.47 6.91 9.20
C GLN A 26 2.22 7.07 10.07
N TRP A 27 1.83 6.04 10.82
CA TRP A 27 0.65 6.02 11.69
C TRP A 27 0.83 6.77 13.03
N GLU A 28 2.07 7.09 13.44
CA GLU A 28 2.31 7.94 14.62
C GLU A 28 1.80 9.38 14.39
N ARG A 29 1.31 9.69 13.18
CA ARG A 29 0.80 10.99 12.75
C ARG A 29 -0.73 11.08 12.69
N GLY A 30 -1.44 9.98 12.95
CA GLY A 30 -2.89 9.88 12.78
C GLY A 30 -3.26 8.87 11.70
N ALA A 31 -4.35 9.13 10.98
CA ALA A 31 -4.81 8.28 9.90
C ALA A 31 -3.71 8.08 8.84
N PHE A 32 -3.59 6.86 8.32
CA PHE A 32 -2.67 6.54 7.22
C PHE A 32 -2.84 7.51 6.04
N GLU A 33 -1.72 8.09 5.62
CA GLU A 33 -1.56 8.81 4.37
C GLU A 33 -0.25 8.31 3.73
N PRO A 34 -0.23 7.96 2.43
CA PRO A 34 0.94 7.37 1.80
C PRO A 34 2.08 8.41 1.65
N ILE A 35 3.11 8.33 2.50
CA ILE A 35 4.27 9.25 2.49
C ILE A 35 5.53 8.51 2.04
N GLY A 36 5.82 8.63 0.75
CA GLY A 36 7.02 8.04 0.15
C GLY A 36 6.75 6.67 -0.46
N GLY A 37 7.34 6.47 -1.63
CA GLY A 37 7.05 5.33 -2.48
C GLY A 37 7.48 5.61 -3.90
N LYS A 38 7.06 4.75 -4.83
CA LYS A 38 7.32 4.91 -6.26
C LYS A 38 6.03 5.33 -6.95
N PRO A 39 6.06 6.35 -7.83
CA PRO A 39 4.90 6.63 -8.66
C PRO A 39 4.59 5.42 -9.54
N TYR A 40 3.31 5.16 -9.76
CA TYR A 40 2.85 4.16 -10.70
C TYR A 40 2.07 4.85 -11.82
N GLU A 41 2.36 4.46 -13.04
CA GLU A 41 1.61 4.91 -14.22
C GLU A 41 1.04 3.70 -14.93
N LEU A 42 -0.18 3.85 -15.47
CA LEU A 42 -0.73 2.84 -16.36
C LEU A 42 0.17 2.68 -17.59
N PRO A 43 0.25 1.47 -18.17
CA PRO A 43 0.97 1.25 -19.42
C PRO A 43 0.56 2.25 -20.52
N ALA A 44 1.55 2.73 -21.27
CA ALA A 44 1.32 3.68 -22.35
C ALA A 44 0.26 3.20 -23.36
N GLY A 45 -0.66 4.09 -23.72
CA GLY A 45 -1.80 3.79 -24.61
C GLY A 45 -3.10 3.49 -23.87
N LEU A 46 -3.04 3.31 -22.55
CA LEU A 46 -4.21 3.27 -21.69
C LEU A 46 -4.55 4.66 -21.16
N GLU A 47 -5.84 4.95 -21.12
CA GLU A 47 -6.42 6.16 -20.55
C GLU A 47 -7.33 5.77 -19.40
N LEU A 48 -7.01 6.21 -18.18
CA LEU A 48 -7.87 6.04 -17.02
C LEU A 48 -9.15 6.86 -17.22
N ARG A 49 -10.31 6.23 -17.06
CA ARG A 49 -11.60 6.91 -17.12
C ARG A 49 -12.05 7.35 -15.73
N TYR A 50 -12.12 6.39 -14.80
CA TYR A 50 -12.46 6.62 -13.41
C TYR A 50 -11.99 5.47 -12.54
N ILE A 51 -11.94 5.73 -11.24
CA ILE A 51 -11.87 4.72 -10.18
C ILE A 51 -12.91 5.12 -9.14
N THR A 52 -13.80 4.20 -8.77
CA THR A 52 -14.83 4.42 -7.74
C THR A 52 -14.94 3.22 -6.81
N GLY A 53 -15.61 3.38 -5.67
CA GLY A 53 -16.10 2.22 -4.93
C GLY A 53 -17.07 1.40 -5.78
N ALA A 54 -17.15 0.10 -5.51
CA ALA A 54 -18.07 -0.80 -6.19
C ALA A 54 -19.16 -1.28 -5.23
N ASP A 55 -20.40 -1.37 -5.72
CA ASP A 55 -21.54 -1.93 -4.98
C ASP A 55 -21.48 -3.46 -4.80
N SER A 56 -20.46 -4.11 -5.35
CA SER A 56 -20.34 -5.56 -5.41
C SER A 56 -19.05 -6.02 -4.76
N GLU A 57 -19.15 -6.98 -3.86
CA GLU A 57 -18.00 -7.69 -3.31
C GLU A 57 -17.43 -8.69 -4.33
N ILE A 58 -16.16 -9.02 -4.18
CA ILE A 58 -15.52 -10.13 -4.90
C ILE A 58 -14.89 -11.09 -3.88
N PRO A 59 -14.66 -12.37 -4.22
CA PRO A 59 -14.12 -13.33 -3.25
C PRO A 59 -12.83 -12.89 -2.56
N SER A 60 -12.07 -11.97 -3.17
CA SER A 60 -10.79 -11.48 -2.67
C SER A 60 -10.79 -10.06 -2.10
N SER A 61 -11.96 -9.45 -1.94
CA SER A 61 -12.11 -8.11 -1.35
C SER A 61 -13.57 -7.85 -1.03
N LEU A 62 -13.82 -7.42 0.22
CA LEU A 62 -15.14 -6.97 0.67
C LEU A 62 -15.50 -5.60 0.10
N LEU A 63 -14.51 -4.77 -0.22
CA LEU A 63 -14.70 -3.38 -0.66
C LEU A 63 -13.79 -3.11 -1.87
N PRO A 64 -14.06 -3.76 -3.03
CA PRO A 64 -13.25 -3.57 -4.21
C PRO A 64 -13.49 -2.20 -4.84
N LEU A 65 -12.46 -1.66 -5.47
CA LEU A 65 -12.61 -0.49 -6.34
C LEU A 65 -12.94 -0.92 -7.77
N GLU A 66 -13.90 -0.25 -8.40
CA GLU A 66 -14.15 -0.36 -9.83
C GLU A 66 -13.20 0.58 -10.58
N LEU A 67 -12.41 0.03 -11.50
CA LEU A 67 -11.54 0.81 -12.40
C LEU A 67 -12.01 0.66 -13.83
N SER A 68 -12.27 1.79 -14.49
CA SER A 68 -12.49 1.83 -15.94
C SER A 68 -11.29 2.42 -16.68
N VAL A 69 -10.87 1.72 -17.72
CA VAL A 69 -9.73 2.10 -18.56
C VAL A 69 -10.04 1.90 -20.03
N LEU A 70 -9.72 2.89 -20.86
CA LEU A 70 -9.79 2.81 -22.31
C LEU A 70 -8.42 2.49 -22.91
N ASN A 71 -8.36 1.49 -23.78
CA ASN A 71 -7.19 1.25 -24.62
C ASN A 71 -7.33 1.96 -25.97
N ASN A 72 -6.57 3.04 -26.16
CA ASN A 72 -6.54 3.84 -27.38
C ASN A 72 -5.59 3.28 -28.45
N THR A 73 -5.27 1.99 -28.39
CA THR A 73 -4.36 1.31 -29.31
C THR A 73 -5.02 0.12 -29.97
N THR A 74 -4.46 -0.29 -31.11
CA THR A 74 -4.93 -1.44 -31.90
C THR A 74 -4.40 -2.79 -31.40
N ARG A 75 -3.77 -2.84 -30.22
CA ARG A 75 -3.25 -4.08 -29.62
C ARG A 75 -3.73 -4.25 -28.19
N ARG A 76 -3.87 -5.49 -27.73
CA ARG A 76 -4.14 -5.80 -26.32
C ARG A 76 -2.96 -5.33 -25.46
N ILE A 77 -3.24 -4.67 -24.34
CA ILE A 77 -2.24 -4.20 -23.39
C ILE A 77 -2.38 -4.99 -22.08
N PRO A 78 -1.33 -5.71 -21.63
CA PRO A 78 -1.31 -6.29 -20.29
C PRO A 78 -1.06 -5.19 -19.25
N VAL A 79 -1.78 -5.26 -18.14
CA VAL A 79 -1.62 -4.37 -16.99
C VAL A 79 -1.17 -5.20 -15.80
N LEU A 80 -0.16 -4.68 -15.10
CA LEU A 80 0.35 -5.25 -13.87
C LEU A 80 0.35 -4.16 -12.81
N MET A 81 -0.46 -4.33 -11.77
CA MET A 81 -0.50 -3.45 -10.61
C MET A 81 0.22 -4.14 -9.46
N PRO A 82 1.26 -3.52 -8.88
CA PRO A 82 2.04 -4.16 -7.84
C PRO A 82 1.29 -4.18 -6.50
N ALA A 83 1.69 -5.10 -5.62
CA ALA A 83 1.33 -5.01 -4.20
C ALA A 83 1.85 -3.69 -3.60
N GLY A 84 1.09 -3.13 -2.67
CA GLY A 84 1.31 -1.82 -2.09
C GLY A 84 0.91 -0.65 -2.98
N LEU A 85 0.25 -0.88 -4.12
CA LEU A 85 -0.32 0.24 -4.88
C LEU A 85 -1.50 0.82 -4.11
N VAL A 86 -1.41 2.12 -3.80
CA VAL A 86 -2.43 2.88 -3.07
C VAL A 86 -3.27 3.71 -4.03
N PHE A 87 -4.56 3.80 -3.71
CA PHE A 87 -5.53 4.68 -4.35
C PHE A 87 -5.94 5.76 -3.35
N SER A 88 -5.74 7.01 -3.75
CA SER A 88 -6.11 8.18 -2.93
C SER A 88 -7.55 8.55 -3.21
N PRO A 89 -8.38 8.75 -2.17
CA PRO A 89 -9.71 9.28 -2.35
C PRO A 89 -9.63 10.78 -2.71
N ASN A 90 -10.58 11.26 -3.51
CA ASN A 90 -10.71 12.68 -3.85
C ASN A 90 -11.36 13.50 -2.74
N SER A 91 -12.10 12.85 -1.84
CA SER A 91 -12.65 13.45 -0.62
C SER A 91 -11.93 12.88 0.60
N PRO A 92 -11.53 13.72 1.57
CA PRO A 92 -10.81 13.28 2.77
C PRO A 92 -11.69 12.52 3.78
N GLU A 93 -12.99 12.42 3.53
CA GLU A 93 -13.93 11.66 4.38
C GLU A 93 -13.80 10.15 4.14
N TYR A 94 -13.44 9.74 2.91
CA TYR A 94 -13.21 8.35 2.56
C TYR A 94 -11.80 7.91 2.89
N GLN A 95 -11.64 6.62 3.10
CA GLN A 95 -10.33 6.01 3.35
C GLN A 95 -9.51 5.78 2.08
N TYR A 96 -8.19 5.70 2.26
CA TYR A 96 -7.28 5.19 1.24
C TYR A 96 -7.52 3.69 1.03
N MET A 97 -7.30 3.25 -0.21
CA MET A 97 -7.45 1.85 -0.59
C MET A 97 -6.11 1.30 -1.09
N MET A 98 -5.83 0.02 -0.85
CA MET A 98 -4.53 -0.59 -1.19
C MET A 98 -4.68 -1.99 -1.79
N LEU A 99 -3.84 -2.32 -2.78
CA LEU A 99 -3.63 -3.71 -3.19
C LEU A 99 -2.65 -4.41 -2.26
N LEU A 100 -3.05 -5.52 -1.65
CA LEU A 100 -2.16 -6.34 -0.81
C LEU A 100 -1.37 -7.39 -1.60
N GLN A 101 -1.84 -7.76 -2.79
CA GLN A 101 -1.17 -8.67 -3.72
C GLN A 101 -1.03 -8.01 -5.10
N GLN A 102 -0.11 -8.52 -5.90
CA GLN A 102 0.00 -8.10 -7.29
C GLN A 102 -1.27 -8.50 -8.05
N PHE A 103 -1.87 -7.56 -8.77
CA PHE A 103 -3.05 -7.80 -9.60
C PHE A 103 -2.71 -7.61 -11.08
N SER A 104 -3.19 -8.51 -11.93
CA SER A 104 -2.93 -8.45 -13.37
C SER A 104 -4.19 -8.66 -14.17
N PHE A 105 -4.36 -7.88 -15.22
CA PHE A 105 -5.45 -8.01 -16.19
C PHE A 105 -4.97 -7.59 -17.58
N SER A 106 -5.84 -7.66 -18.58
CA SER A 106 -5.49 -7.19 -19.92
C SER A 106 -6.65 -6.47 -20.59
N VAL A 107 -6.34 -5.34 -21.21
CA VAL A 107 -7.33 -4.47 -21.86
C VAL A 107 -7.32 -4.76 -23.36
N PRO A 108 -8.44 -5.23 -23.96
CA PRO A 108 -8.56 -5.41 -25.40
C PRO A 108 -8.29 -4.11 -26.18
N PRO A 109 -7.93 -4.17 -27.47
CA PRO A 109 -7.74 -2.98 -28.29
C PRO A 109 -9.04 -2.20 -28.50
N ASP A 110 -8.93 -0.87 -28.60
CA ASP A 110 -10.00 0.06 -28.97
C ASP A 110 -11.30 -0.10 -28.14
N GLN A 111 -11.15 -0.49 -26.88
CA GLN A 111 -12.25 -0.85 -25.99
C GLN A 111 -12.02 -0.32 -24.57
N GLU A 112 -13.10 0.17 -23.97
CA GLU A 112 -13.17 0.45 -22.53
C GLU A 112 -13.42 -0.85 -21.77
N THR A 113 -12.62 -1.09 -20.73
CA THR A 113 -12.72 -2.26 -19.87
C THR A 113 -12.86 -1.82 -18.43
N THR A 114 -13.90 -2.33 -17.78
CA THR A 114 -14.14 -2.19 -16.35
C THR A 114 -13.59 -3.43 -15.63
N VAL A 115 -12.84 -3.22 -14.55
CA VAL A 115 -12.30 -4.28 -13.69
C VAL A 115 -12.56 -3.96 -12.23
N LEU A 116 -12.84 -4.99 -11.43
CA LEU A 116 -12.89 -4.89 -9.97
C LEU A 116 -11.51 -5.18 -9.40
N LEU A 117 -10.95 -4.22 -8.68
CA LEU A 117 -9.66 -4.29 -8.03
C LEU A 117 -9.83 -4.90 -6.63
N PRO A 118 -9.04 -5.92 -6.25
CA PRO A 118 -9.13 -6.53 -4.93
C PRO A 118 -8.43 -5.67 -3.87
N THR A 119 -9.03 -4.54 -3.55
CA THR A 119 -8.49 -3.53 -2.63
C THR A 119 -8.89 -3.79 -1.19
N TYR A 120 -8.10 -3.23 -0.28
CA TYR A 120 -8.29 -3.28 1.16
C TYR A 120 -8.27 -1.86 1.73
N CYS A 121 -9.05 -1.68 2.77
CA CYS A 121 -9.25 -0.45 3.51
C CYS A 121 -8.01 -0.11 4.32
N ALA A 122 -7.45 1.10 4.18
CA ALA A 122 -6.21 1.50 4.86
C ALA A 122 -6.43 2.45 6.04
N ASN A 123 -7.68 2.81 6.37
CA ASN A 123 -8.00 3.66 7.51
C ASN A 123 -9.26 3.16 8.22
N GLU A 124 -9.14 2.66 9.44
CA GLU A 124 -10.28 2.08 10.17
C GLU A 124 -11.36 3.12 10.55
N ASN A 125 -10.98 4.40 10.65
CA ASN A 125 -11.83 5.46 11.19
C ASN A 125 -12.39 6.44 10.14
N LEU A 126 -12.25 6.13 8.85
CA LEU A 126 -12.80 6.93 7.73
C LEU A 126 -13.89 6.15 7.01
N ASP A 127 -14.67 6.82 6.17
CA ASP A 127 -15.80 6.21 5.45
C ASP A 127 -15.30 5.18 4.43
N GLU A 128 -16.04 4.07 4.32
CA GLU A 128 -15.83 3.01 3.33
C GLU A 128 -16.11 3.49 1.90
N PRO A 129 -15.45 2.95 0.86
CA PRO A 129 -15.73 3.31 -0.51
C PRO A 129 -17.16 2.92 -0.91
N ASP A 130 -17.83 3.82 -1.61
CA ASP A 130 -19.14 3.64 -2.24
C ASP A 130 -19.11 4.08 -3.73
N ASP A 131 -20.23 3.97 -4.43
CA ASP A 131 -20.33 4.35 -5.85
C ASP A 131 -20.21 5.87 -6.11
N GLU A 132 -20.26 6.70 -5.07
CA GLU A 132 -20.06 8.15 -5.12
C GLU A 132 -18.62 8.57 -4.80
N SER A 133 -17.84 7.67 -4.21
CA SER A 133 -16.44 7.88 -3.84
C SER A 133 -15.51 7.75 -5.05
N PHE A 134 -14.82 8.84 -5.42
CA PHE A 134 -13.86 8.87 -6.52
C PHE A 134 -12.43 8.75 -6.03
N TYR A 135 -11.62 8.02 -6.78
CA TYR A 135 -10.23 7.73 -6.45
C TYR A 135 -9.26 8.06 -7.60
N GLU A 136 -8.01 8.31 -7.22
CA GLU A 136 -6.87 8.42 -8.11
C GLU A 136 -5.80 7.39 -7.77
N ILE A 137 -5.03 6.97 -8.77
CA ILE A 137 -3.84 6.15 -8.52
C ILE A 137 -2.78 7.04 -7.86
N ALA A 138 -2.33 6.68 -6.65
CA ALA A 138 -1.33 7.43 -5.92
C ALA A 138 0.07 6.86 -6.15
N ILE A 139 0.62 6.18 -5.14
CA ILE A 139 1.97 5.62 -5.15
C ILE A 139 1.95 4.14 -4.81
N GLN A 140 2.98 3.42 -5.23
CA GLN A 140 3.35 2.17 -4.60
C GLN A 140 4.16 2.48 -3.33
N VAL A 141 3.58 2.20 -2.16
CA VAL A 141 4.25 2.40 -0.88
C VAL A 141 5.43 1.44 -0.71
N TRP A 142 6.45 1.88 0.03
CA TRP A 142 7.65 1.09 0.30
C TRP A 142 8.07 1.27 1.76
N GLU A 143 7.25 0.76 2.66
CA GLU A 143 7.54 0.77 4.10
C GLU A 143 7.88 -0.62 4.59
N ARG A 144 8.67 -0.69 5.66
CA ARG A 144 9.20 -1.96 6.13
C ARG A 144 8.08 -2.88 6.61
N GLU A 145 7.17 -2.37 7.41
CA GLU A 145 6.04 -3.12 7.98
C GLU A 145 5.05 -3.55 6.88
N LEU A 146 4.71 -2.66 5.94
CA LEU A 146 3.86 -3.01 4.79
C LEU A 146 4.53 -4.02 3.85
N ASN A 147 5.83 -3.89 3.60
CA ASN A 147 6.57 -4.88 2.81
C ASN A 147 6.61 -6.26 3.50
N GLU A 148 6.68 -6.31 4.83
CA GLU A 148 6.52 -7.57 5.58
C GLU A 148 5.17 -8.21 5.28
N LEU A 149 4.07 -7.44 5.34
CA LEU A 149 2.73 -7.93 5.01
C LEU A 149 2.64 -8.43 3.56
N PHE A 150 3.14 -7.66 2.59
CA PHE A 150 3.11 -8.04 1.18
C PHE A 150 3.88 -9.34 0.92
N GLU A 151 5.04 -9.53 1.54
CA GLU A 151 5.82 -10.77 1.40
C GLU A 151 5.12 -11.96 2.09
N LEU A 152 4.45 -11.75 3.22
CA LEU A 152 3.65 -12.81 3.86
C LEU A 152 2.47 -13.26 3.00
N LEU A 153 1.86 -12.32 2.27
CA LEU A 153 0.66 -12.55 1.47
C LEU A 153 0.92 -12.94 0.02
N LYS A 154 2.12 -12.70 -0.51
CA LYS A 154 2.44 -12.78 -1.94
C LYS A 154 1.91 -14.01 -2.70
N ASP A 155 2.03 -15.18 -2.08
CA ASP A 155 1.66 -16.47 -2.68
C ASP A 155 0.48 -17.13 -1.95
N LYS A 156 -0.28 -16.36 -1.16
CA LYS A 156 -1.43 -16.84 -0.38
C LYS A 156 -2.73 -16.76 -1.14
N HIS A 157 -3.64 -17.69 -0.85
CA HIS A 157 -5.01 -17.63 -1.33
C HIS A 157 -5.83 -16.68 -0.45
N LEU A 158 -6.24 -15.55 -1.06
CA LEU A 158 -7.11 -14.55 -0.44
C LEU A 158 -8.50 -14.56 -1.07
N ASP A 159 -9.00 -15.69 -1.56
CA ASP A 159 -10.26 -15.81 -2.31
C ASP A 159 -11.42 -16.39 -1.48
N TYR A 160 -11.34 -16.25 -0.16
CA TYR A 160 -12.37 -16.67 0.79
C TYR A 160 -12.41 -15.75 2.02
N GLU A 161 -13.59 -15.67 2.64
CA GLU A 161 -13.95 -14.69 3.68
C GLU A 161 -12.92 -14.60 4.81
N GLU A 162 -12.56 -15.73 5.45
CA GLU A 162 -11.65 -15.67 6.60
C GLU A 162 -10.24 -15.18 6.24
N ALA A 163 -9.76 -15.41 5.01
CA ALA A 163 -8.48 -14.87 4.56
C ALA A 163 -8.55 -13.37 4.25
N VAL A 164 -9.65 -12.92 3.65
CA VAL A 164 -9.88 -11.50 3.34
C VAL A 164 -10.00 -10.69 4.64
N GLU A 165 -10.79 -11.18 5.60
CA GLU A 165 -10.91 -10.54 6.93
C GLU A 165 -9.56 -10.46 7.65
N LEU A 166 -8.79 -11.54 7.64
CA LEU A 166 -7.48 -11.57 8.29
C LEU A 166 -6.49 -10.60 7.60
N ALA A 167 -6.53 -10.51 6.27
CA ALA A 167 -5.68 -9.58 5.53
C ALA A 167 -6.08 -8.11 5.79
N GLN A 168 -7.38 -7.84 5.94
CA GLN A 168 -7.91 -6.52 6.33
C GLN A 168 -7.50 -6.14 7.77
N GLU A 169 -7.66 -7.05 8.73
CA GLU A 169 -7.20 -6.86 10.13
C GLU A 169 -5.69 -6.59 10.18
N ALA A 170 -4.90 -7.36 9.43
CA ALA A 170 -3.46 -7.19 9.35
C ALA A 170 -3.04 -5.84 8.76
N LEU A 171 -3.76 -5.32 7.77
CA LEU A 171 -3.50 -3.99 7.22
C LEU A 171 -3.78 -2.92 8.28
N PHE A 172 -4.91 -2.97 8.98
CA PHE A 172 -5.25 -2.04 10.05
C PHE A 172 -4.27 -2.08 11.23
N GLU A 173 -3.76 -3.25 11.62
CA GLU A 173 -2.70 -3.35 12.63
C GLU A 173 -1.44 -2.53 12.24
N ILE A 174 -1.17 -2.35 10.95
CA ILE A 174 -0.06 -1.55 10.44
C ILE A 174 -0.45 -0.08 10.27
N THR A 175 -1.60 0.22 9.67
CA THR A 175 -2.00 1.58 9.29
C THR A 175 -2.57 2.40 10.44
N ASP A 176 -3.18 1.74 11.42
CA ASP A 176 -3.87 2.35 12.56
C ASP A 176 -3.34 1.83 13.91
N GLY A 177 -2.53 0.76 13.90
CA GLY A 177 -1.95 0.11 15.07
C GLY A 177 -0.45 0.35 15.26
N GLU A 178 0.27 -0.62 15.85
CA GLU A 178 1.71 -0.52 16.15
C GLU A 178 2.58 -1.38 15.20
N GLY A 179 1.97 -1.85 14.11
CA GLY A 179 2.48 -2.89 13.22
C GLY A 179 1.89 -4.27 13.54
N LEU A 180 2.16 -5.24 12.67
CA LEU A 180 1.64 -6.61 12.81
C LEU A 180 1.99 -7.21 14.18
N THR A 181 1.02 -7.89 14.79
CA THR A 181 1.20 -8.68 16.00
C THR A 181 1.77 -10.07 15.68
N ASP A 182 2.42 -10.70 16.66
CA ASP A 182 2.95 -12.08 16.47
C ASP A 182 1.84 -13.10 16.18
N SER A 183 0.66 -12.89 16.78
CA SER A 183 -0.53 -13.71 16.53
C SER A 183 -0.99 -13.58 15.08
N THR A 184 -1.13 -12.35 14.58
CA THR A 184 -1.55 -12.07 13.20
C THR A 184 -0.53 -12.57 12.19
N ARG A 185 0.77 -12.35 12.43
CA ARG A 185 1.86 -12.95 11.63
C ARG A 185 1.72 -14.47 11.53
N LEU A 186 1.49 -15.15 12.64
CA LEU A 186 1.36 -16.62 12.66
C LEU A 186 0.12 -17.08 11.88
N LYS A 187 -1.01 -16.39 12.00
CA LYS A 187 -2.22 -16.70 11.23
C LYS A 187 -1.96 -16.53 9.72
N LEU A 188 -1.37 -15.40 9.30
CA LEU A 188 -1.05 -15.11 7.90
C LEU A 188 -0.09 -16.16 7.29
N GLN A 189 0.93 -16.57 8.05
CA GLN A 189 1.87 -17.61 7.61
C GLN A 189 1.18 -18.95 7.31
N ASN A 190 0.12 -19.26 8.06
CA ASN A 190 -0.65 -20.50 7.93
C ASN A 190 -1.78 -20.43 6.90
N LEU A 191 -2.00 -19.28 6.25
CA LEU A 191 -2.91 -19.21 5.10
C LEU A 191 -2.42 -20.17 3.99
N PRO A 192 -3.35 -20.81 3.26
CA PRO A 192 -3.01 -21.70 2.16
C PRO A 192 -2.33 -20.98 1.01
#